data_AF-A0A3S1HFZ2-F1
#
_entry.id   AF-A0A3S1HFZ2-F1
#
_cell.length_a   1.000
_cell.length_b   1.000
_cell.length_c   1.000
_cell.angle_alpha   90.00
_cell.angle_beta   90.00
_cell.angle_gamma   90.00
#
_symmetry.space_group_name_H-M   'P 1'
#
loop_
_entity.id
_entity.type
_entity.pdbx_description
1 polymer ?
#
loop_
_entity_poly.entity_id
_entity_poly.type
_entity_poly.pdbx_seq_one_letter_code
_entity_poly.pdbx_strand_id
1 'polypeptide(L)'
;VSTSDATFVAPVSHSQHVKKIVEQLEKSGRLETRFTPAHDRVIESGAWRRRVHHWLFQETLPLWSTSGVDERHGGFHEALGLDASPLMKPKRMRTMARQVYAFAVARARGWDGPADRLISHGIAFMAGKGRTDKGGWVRTLNVDGSVADATEDAYDHSCVL
;
A
#
# COMPACT_ATOMS: atom_id res chain seq x y z
N VAL A 1 12.72 13.68 -17.82
CA VAL A 1 13.12 14.13 -16.46
C VAL A 1 13.43 12.89 -15.65
N SER A 2 14.57 12.86 -14.99
CA SER A 2 15.08 11.69 -14.27
C SER A 2 15.32 12.06 -12.81
N THR A 3 14.89 11.20 -11.91
CA THR A 3 15.12 11.27 -10.46
C THR A 3 15.86 10.00 -10.03
N SER A 4 16.31 9.89 -8.78
CA SER A 4 17.03 8.71 -8.28
C SER A 4 16.28 7.38 -8.39
N ASP A 5 14.95 7.44 -8.40
CA ASP A 5 14.04 6.30 -8.19
C ASP A 5 12.93 6.23 -9.25
N ALA A 6 12.85 7.21 -10.15
CA ALA A 6 11.92 7.21 -11.26
C ALA A 6 12.51 7.91 -12.50
N THR A 7 12.53 7.17 -13.61
CA THR A 7 12.92 7.69 -14.93
C THR A 7 11.68 7.81 -15.81
N PHE A 8 11.35 9.03 -16.24
CA PHE A 8 10.31 9.23 -17.24
C PHE A 8 10.89 9.04 -18.64
N VAL A 9 10.49 7.95 -19.30
CA VAL A 9 10.87 7.64 -20.68
C VAL A 9 9.66 7.89 -21.59
N ALA A 10 9.85 8.68 -22.64
CA ALA A 10 8.85 8.92 -23.68
C ALA A 10 9.52 9.01 -25.06
N PRO A 11 8.82 8.69 -26.15
CA PRO A 11 9.30 8.96 -27.51
C PRO A 11 9.67 10.44 -27.68
N VAL A 12 10.70 10.75 -28.48
CA VAL A 12 11.19 12.14 -28.70
C VAL A 12 10.07 13.09 -29.13
N SER A 13 9.13 12.59 -29.95
CA SER A 13 7.92 13.30 -30.40
C SER A 13 6.97 13.72 -29.27
N HIS A 14 7.11 13.14 -28.08
CA HIS A 14 6.28 13.39 -26.90
C HIS A 14 7.05 14.05 -25.74
N SER A 15 8.27 14.51 -25.98
CA SER A 15 9.13 15.16 -24.97
C SER A 15 8.47 16.37 -24.29
N GLN A 16 7.61 17.11 -25.01
CA GLN A 16 6.85 18.24 -24.45
C GLN A 16 5.79 17.81 -23.42
N HIS A 17 5.24 16.59 -23.54
CA HIS A 17 4.30 16.07 -22.54
C HIS A 17 5.00 15.71 -21.23
N VAL A 18 6.26 15.27 -21.28
CA VAL A 18 7.06 15.01 -20.08
C VAL A 18 7.24 16.29 -19.27
N LYS A 19 7.46 17.43 -19.93
CA LYS A 19 7.58 18.72 -19.25
C LYS A 19 6.27 19.12 -18.53
N LYS A 20 5.13 18.98 -19.21
CA LYS A 20 3.80 19.24 -18.61
C LYS A 20 3.51 18.35 -17.40
N ILE A 21 3.87 17.06 -17.48
CA ILE A 21 3.70 16.10 -16.38
C ILE A 21 4.55 16.52 -15.18
N VAL A 22 5.81 16.92 -15.41
CA VAL A 22 6.71 17.36 -14.35
C VAL A 22 6.20 18.65 -13.70
N GLU A 23 5.75 19.63 -14.47
CA GLU A 23 5.13 20.87 -13.95
C GLU A 23 3.87 20.58 -13.12
N GLN A 24 3.05 19.60 -13.52
CA GLN A 24 1.89 19.16 -12.72
C GLN A 24 2.30 18.48 -11.41
N LEU A 25 3.35 17.65 -11.44
CA LEU A 25 3.88 16.98 -10.25
C LEU A 25 4.51 17.97 -9.27
N GLU A 26 5.20 19.00 -9.76
CA GLU A 26 5.73 20.09 -8.93
C GLU A 26 4.60 20.86 -8.25
N LYS A 27 3.55 21.20 -9.01
CA LYS A 27 2.35 21.89 -8.48
C LYS A 27 1.62 21.08 -7.43
N SER A 28 1.60 19.75 -7.54
CA SER A 28 1.02 18.87 -6.52
C SER A 28 1.94 18.62 -5.32
N GLY A 29 3.14 19.22 -5.30
CA GLY A 29 4.06 19.14 -4.17
C GLY A 29 4.81 17.83 -4.05
N ARG A 30 4.84 17.00 -5.11
CA ARG A 30 5.48 15.68 -5.12
C ARG A 30 7.00 15.79 -4.96
N LEU A 31 7.54 15.09 -3.95
CA LEU A 31 8.95 15.18 -3.55
C LEU A 31 9.94 14.70 -4.62
N GLU A 32 9.50 13.83 -5.52
CA GLU A 32 10.31 13.28 -6.60
C GLU A 32 10.80 14.39 -7.55
N THR A 33 10.03 15.47 -7.71
CA THR A 33 10.39 16.60 -8.59
C THR A 33 11.48 17.50 -8.02
N ARG A 34 11.74 17.45 -6.72
CA ARG A 34 12.66 18.37 -6.03
C ARG A 34 14.10 17.87 -5.90
N PHE A 35 14.35 16.61 -6.24
CA PHE A 35 15.67 15.98 -6.06
C PHE A 35 16.20 15.40 -7.38
N THR A 36 17.15 16.12 -8.00
CA THR A 36 17.97 15.60 -9.09
C THR A 36 19.29 15.06 -8.52
N PRO A 37 19.59 13.75 -8.61
CA PRO A 37 20.85 13.21 -8.12
C PRO A 37 21.97 13.37 -9.15
N ALA A 38 23.19 13.62 -8.66
CA ALA A 38 24.40 13.52 -9.46
C ALA A 38 24.73 12.03 -9.75
N HIS A 39 25.05 11.70 -11.00
CA HIS A 39 25.24 10.33 -11.47
C HIS A 39 26.54 9.66 -10.95
N ASP A 40 27.43 10.42 -10.28
CA ASP A 40 28.77 9.96 -9.88
C ASP A 40 28.93 9.59 -8.39
N ARG A 41 27.84 9.35 -7.66
CA ARG A 41 27.93 8.95 -6.23
C ARG A 41 27.82 7.45 -6.02
N VAL A 42 28.83 6.87 -5.38
CA VAL A 42 28.74 5.54 -4.76
C VAL A 42 27.61 5.57 -3.74
N ILE A 43 26.61 4.70 -3.90
CA ILE A 43 25.49 4.59 -2.95
C ILE A 43 26.01 3.93 -1.68
N GLU A 44 26.16 4.70 -0.62
CA GLU A 44 26.48 4.18 0.71
C GLU A 44 25.28 3.43 1.31
N SER A 45 25.56 2.39 2.08
CA SER A 45 24.52 1.68 2.83
C SER A 45 23.78 2.66 3.76
N GLY A 46 22.47 2.73 3.62
CA GLY A 46 21.63 3.65 4.40
C GLY A 46 21.54 5.08 3.86
N ALA A 47 22.13 5.40 2.70
CA ALA A 47 22.03 6.72 2.07
C ALA A 47 20.57 7.22 1.93
N TRP A 48 19.62 6.29 1.73
CA TRP A 48 18.19 6.58 1.57
C TRP A 48 17.36 6.43 2.85
N ARG A 49 17.97 6.11 4.00
CA ARG A 49 17.24 5.79 5.24
C ARG A 49 16.25 6.89 5.62
N ARG A 50 16.64 8.16 5.53
CA ARG A 50 15.76 9.30 5.84
C ARG A 50 14.59 9.41 4.87
N ARG A 51 14.84 9.24 3.57
CA ARG A 51 13.80 9.30 2.54
C ARG A 51 12.80 8.17 2.70
N VAL A 52 13.27 6.94 2.86
CA VAL A 52 12.41 5.76 3.06
C VAL A 52 11.62 5.88 4.36
N HIS A 53 12.24 6.38 5.44
CA HIS A 53 11.53 6.65 6.69
C HIS A 53 10.43 7.69 6.51
N HIS A 54 10.71 8.80 5.82
CA HIS A 54 9.69 9.82 5.53
C HIS A 54 8.55 9.22 4.70
N TRP A 55 8.88 8.59 3.57
CA TRP A 55 7.91 7.94 2.70
C TRP A 55 7.03 6.92 3.44
N LEU A 56 7.61 6.11 4.33
CA LEU A 56 6.86 5.10 5.07
C LEU A 56 5.94 5.74 6.12
N PHE A 57 6.49 6.56 7.02
CA PHE A 57 5.77 7.03 8.21
C PHE A 57 4.94 8.29 7.98
N GLN A 58 5.29 9.11 7.00
CA GLN A 58 4.65 10.41 6.76
C GLN A 58 3.74 10.41 5.51
N GLU A 59 3.93 9.46 4.58
CA GLU A 59 3.12 9.39 3.36
C GLU A 59 2.31 8.09 3.30
N THR A 60 2.99 6.95 3.29
CA THR A 60 2.40 5.64 2.98
C THR A 60 1.49 5.14 4.08
N LEU A 61 1.96 5.08 5.34
CA LEU A 61 1.15 4.61 6.46
C LEU A 61 -0.09 5.49 6.68
N PRO A 62 -0.01 6.83 6.69
CA PRO A 62 -1.19 7.69 6.76
C PRO A 62 -2.21 7.43 5.64
N LEU A 63 -1.77 7.33 4.39
CA LEU A 63 -2.64 7.05 3.24
C LEU A 63 -3.40 5.73 3.40
N TRP A 64 -2.68 4.64 3.70
CA TRP A 64 -3.30 3.32 3.82
C TRP A 64 -4.14 3.16 5.10
N SER A 65 -3.86 3.94 6.15
CA SER A 65 -4.65 3.98 7.38
C SER A 65 -5.98 4.71 7.26
N THR A 66 -6.17 5.43 6.15
CA THR A 66 -7.35 6.23 5.86
C THR A 66 -8.06 5.68 4.61
N SER A 67 -7.63 6.08 3.41
CA SER A 67 -8.23 5.65 2.15
C SER A 67 -8.15 4.13 1.92
N GLY A 68 -7.16 3.47 2.51
CA GLY A 68 -6.99 2.02 2.41
C GLY A 68 -7.97 1.20 3.26
N VAL A 69 -8.69 1.83 4.19
CA VAL A 69 -9.57 1.14 5.13
C VAL A 69 -10.99 1.12 4.59
N ASP A 70 -11.58 -0.07 4.53
CA ASP A 70 -13.00 -0.22 4.19
C ASP A 70 -13.81 -0.18 5.49
N GLU A 71 -14.24 1.01 5.86
CA GLU A 71 -15.08 1.25 7.05
C GLU A 71 -16.54 0.75 6.85
N ARG A 72 -16.94 0.45 5.60
CA ARG A 72 -18.32 0.05 5.28
C ARG A 72 -18.54 -1.45 5.41
N HIS A 73 -17.66 -2.26 4.80
CA HIS A 73 -17.78 -3.72 4.80
C HIS A 73 -16.69 -4.41 5.62
N GLY A 74 -15.75 -3.65 6.18
CA GLY A 74 -14.65 -4.16 6.98
C GLY A 74 -13.42 -4.54 6.15
N GLY A 75 -12.32 -4.74 6.87
CA GLY A 75 -11.02 -5.02 6.27
C GLY A 75 -10.50 -3.82 5.48
N PHE A 76 -9.77 -4.10 4.40
CA PHE A 76 -9.07 -3.10 3.61
C PHE A 76 -9.47 -3.16 2.15
N HIS A 77 -9.29 -2.05 1.44
CA HIS A 77 -9.38 -2.02 -0.01
C HIS A 77 -8.15 -2.69 -0.62
N GLU A 78 -8.34 -3.47 -1.67
CA GLU A 78 -7.25 -4.18 -2.34
C GLU A 78 -6.29 -3.22 -3.03
N ALA A 79 -6.83 -2.15 -3.61
CA ALA A 79 -6.07 -1.19 -4.38
C ALA A 79 -6.65 0.21 -4.23
N LEU A 80 -5.78 1.20 -4.36
CA LEU A 80 -6.14 2.60 -4.51
C LEU A 80 -5.84 3.05 -5.95
N GLY A 81 -6.63 3.99 -6.47
CA GLY A 81 -6.33 4.72 -7.68
C GLY A 81 -5.13 5.64 -7.51
N LEU A 82 -4.62 6.18 -8.61
CA LEU A 82 -3.52 7.16 -8.59
C LEU A 82 -3.90 8.48 -7.91
N ASP A 83 -5.19 8.72 -7.75
CA ASP A 83 -5.80 9.83 -7.02
C ASP A 83 -6.05 9.50 -5.54
N ALA A 84 -5.51 8.37 -5.04
CA ALA A 84 -5.72 7.86 -3.69
C ALA A 84 -7.15 7.43 -3.35
N SER A 85 -8.05 7.32 -4.34
CA SER A 85 -9.41 6.81 -4.12
C SER A 85 -9.44 5.27 -4.01
N PRO A 86 -10.27 4.68 -3.15
CA PRO A 86 -10.39 3.22 -3.06
C PRO A 86 -11.03 2.61 -4.30
N LEU A 87 -10.47 1.49 -4.78
CA LEU A 87 -11.03 0.71 -5.88
C LEU A 87 -11.85 -0.46 -5.34
N MET A 88 -13.09 -0.59 -5.82
CA MET A 88 -14.04 -1.62 -5.40
C MET A 88 -13.70 -2.97 -6.04
N LYS A 89 -12.71 -3.64 -5.47
CA LYS A 89 -12.21 -4.95 -5.92
C LYS A 89 -12.44 -6.03 -4.86
N PRO A 90 -12.54 -7.31 -5.27
CA PRO A 90 -12.54 -8.43 -4.34
C PRO A 90 -11.34 -8.40 -3.39
N LYS A 91 -11.57 -8.79 -2.14
CA LYS A 91 -10.59 -8.78 -1.04
C LYS A 91 -9.91 -10.14 -0.95
N ARG A 92 -8.61 -10.19 -1.22
CA ARG A 92 -7.81 -11.41 -1.09
C ARG A 92 -7.31 -11.56 0.34
N MET A 93 -7.41 -12.76 0.90
CA MET A 93 -7.02 -13.03 2.29
C MET A 93 -5.57 -12.65 2.57
N ARG A 94 -4.65 -13.01 1.65
CA ARG A 94 -3.24 -12.59 1.76
C ARG A 94 -3.04 -11.08 1.86
N THR A 95 -3.84 -10.28 1.15
CA THR A 95 -3.71 -8.82 1.17
C THR A 95 -4.19 -8.30 2.51
N MET A 96 -5.33 -8.80 3.02
CA MET A 96 -5.85 -8.43 4.33
C MET A 96 -4.82 -8.73 5.44
N ALA A 97 -4.28 -9.96 5.42
CA ALA A 97 -3.31 -10.41 6.41
C ALA A 97 -2.01 -9.59 6.36
N ARG A 98 -1.49 -9.32 5.16
CA ARG A 98 -0.30 -8.46 4.99
C ARG A 98 -0.52 -7.02 5.43
N GLN A 99 -1.73 -6.49 5.27
CA GLN A 99 -2.06 -5.16 5.73
C GLN A 99 -2.09 -5.09 7.27
N VAL A 100 -2.69 -6.10 7.91
CA VAL A 100 -2.63 -6.25 9.39
C VAL A 100 -1.18 -6.33 9.86
N TYR A 101 -0.38 -7.19 9.23
CA TYR A 101 1.03 -7.33 9.57
C TYR A 101 1.81 -6.02 9.37
N ALA A 102 1.58 -5.30 8.28
CA ALA A 102 2.23 -4.02 8.02
C ALA A 102 1.95 -2.99 9.14
N PHE A 103 0.70 -2.90 9.61
CA PHE A 103 0.35 -2.01 10.73
C PHE A 103 0.93 -2.51 12.07
N ALA A 104 0.97 -3.82 12.31
CA ALA A 104 1.62 -4.39 13.49
C ALA A 104 3.12 -4.08 13.54
N VAL A 105 3.82 -4.23 12.40
CA VAL A 105 5.23 -3.87 12.27
C VAL A 105 5.43 -2.36 12.41
N ALA A 106 4.57 -1.53 11.79
CA ALA A 106 4.65 -0.08 11.94
C ALA A 106 4.54 0.34 13.41
N ARG A 107 3.59 -0.24 14.16
CA ARG A 107 3.44 -0.04 15.60
C ARG A 107 4.70 -0.41 16.37
N ALA A 108 5.23 -1.61 16.13
CA ALA A 108 6.46 -2.08 16.77
C ALA A 108 7.69 -1.21 16.43
N ARG A 109 7.65 -0.49 15.31
CA ARG A 109 8.68 0.47 14.88
C ARG A 109 8.42 1.90 15.32
N GLY A 110 7.44 2.14 16.19
CA GLY A 110 7.19 3.44 16.80
C GLY A 110 6.30 4.37 15.99
N TRP A 111 5.53 3.85 15.03
CA TRP A 111 4.46 4.64 14.42
C TRP A 111 3.41 5.01 15.46
N ASP A 112 3.03 6.29 15.47
CA ASP A 112 2.10 6.93 16.40
C ASP A 112 0.66 6.98 15.88
N GLY A 113 0.42 6.49 14.66
CA GLY A 113 -0.91 6.34 14.10
C GLY A 113 -1.79 5.29 14.80
N PRO A 114 -3.05 5.12 14.35
CA PRO A 114 -4.05 4.29 15.03
C PRO A 114 -3.86 2.78 14.75
N ALA A 115 -2.64 2.27 14.87
CA ALA A 115 -2.27 0.92 14.48
C ALA A 115 -3.11 -0.16 15.18
N ASP A 116 -3.33 -0.03 16.49
CA ASP A 116 -4.10 -1.01 17.27
C ASP A 116 -5.53 -1.16 16.74
N ARG A 117 -6.18 -0.03 16.41
CA ARG A 117 -7.52 -0.01 15.78
C ARG A 117 -7.51 -0.74 14.43
N LEU A 118 -6.51 -0.46 13.58
CA LEU A 118 -6.40 -1.03 12.23
C LEU A 118 -6.14 -2.53 12.27
N ILE A 119 -5.28 -2.98 13.18
CA ILE A 119 -4.99 -4.39 13.43
C ILE A 119 -6.26 -5.11 13.88
N SER A 120 -6.97 -4.57 14.89
CA SER A 120 -8.24 -5.12 15.35
C SER A 120 -9.29 -5.16 14.25
N HIS A 121 -9.41 -4.10 13.44
CA HIS A 121 -10.35 -4.03 12.31
C HIS A 121 -10.09 -5.11 11.28
N GLY A 122 -8.82 -5.29 10.87
CA GLY A 122 -8.43 -6.31 9.91
C GLY A 122 -8.64 -7.74 10.44
N ILE A 123 -8.23 -8.01 11.68
CA ILE A 123 -8.42 -9.31 12.33
C ILE A 123 -9.91 -9.63 12.47
N ALA A 124 -10.74 -8.67 12.91
CA ALA A 124 -12.17 -8.86 13.06
C ALA A 124 -12.85 -9.19 11.72
N PHE A 125 -12.47 -8.49 10.64
CA PHE A 125 -12.96 -8.80 9.31
C PHE A 125 -12.55 -10.20 8.85
N MET A 126 -11.25 -10.53 8.97
CA MET A 126 -10.73 -11.83 8.59
C MET A 126 -11.47 -12.93 9.35
N ALA A 127 -11.46 -12.90 10.69
CA ALA A 127 -12.10 -13.88 11.56
C ALA A 127 -13.62 -13.99 11.34
N GLY A 128 -14.31 -12.87 11.15
CA GLY A 128 -15.77 -12.85 11.01
C GLY A 128 -16.29 -13.26 9.65
N LYS A 129 -15.51 -13.11 8.57
CA LYS A 129 -15.97 -13.34 7.19
C LYS A 129 -15.20 -14.42 6.44
N GLY A 130 -13.94 -14.65 6.81
CA GLY A 130 -13.02 -15.46 6.02
C GLY A 130 -12.69 -16.83 6.61
N ARG A 131 -13.11 -17.14 7.83
CA ARG A 131 -12.85 -18.44 8.46
C ARG A 131 -13.69 -19.53 7.79
N THR A 132 -13.09 -20.69 7.52
CA THR A 132 -13.80 -21.86 6.99
C THR A 132 -14.14 -22.86 8.10
N ASP A 133 -15.10 -23.75 7.84
CA ASP A 133 -15.50 -24.83 8.76
C ASP A 133 -14.36 -25.83 9.04
N LYS A 134 -13.37 -25.92 8.14
CA LYS A 134 -12.17 -26.77 8.33
C LYS A 134 -11.12 -26.12 9.22
N GLY A 135 -11.34 -24.88 9.65
CA GLY A 135 -10.35 -24.12 10.38
C GLY A 135 -9.23 -23.59 9.48
N GLY A 136 -9.52 -23.31 8.22
CA GLY A 136 -8.68 -22.54 7.30
C GLY A 136 -9.23 -21.13 7.05
N TRP A 137 -8.73 -20.51 5.99
CA TRP A 137 -9.17 -19.20 5.51
C TRP A 137 -9.50 -19.25 4.02
N VAL A 138 -10.62 -18.64 3.64
CA VAL A 138 -11.03 -18.49 2.24
C VAL A 138 -10.00 -17.66 1.48
N ARG A 139 -9.77 -17.98 0.20
CA ARG A 139 -8.82 -17.25 -0.66
C ARG A 139 -9.28 -15.82 -0.96
N THR A 140 -10.56 -15.66 -1.33
CA THR A 140 -11.10 -14.36 -1.78
C THR A 140 -12.51 -14.12 -1.29
N LEU A 141 -12.77 -12.88 -0.86
CA LEU A 141 -14.09 -12.36 -0.55
C LEU A 141 -14.49 -11.29 -1.56
N ASN A 142 -15.78 -11.14 -1.82
CA ASN A 142 -16.32 -9.98 -2.51
C ASN A 142 -16.13 -8.71 -1.67
N VAL A 143 -16.38 -7.55 -2.28
CA VAL A 143 -16.28 -6.25 -1.61
C VAL A 143 -17.12 -6.20 -0.33
N ASP A 144 -18.32 -6.78 -0.36
CA ASP A 144 -19.26 -6.81 0.77
C ASP A 144 -18.89 -7.83 1.87
N GLY A 145 -17.80 -8.57 1.68
CA GLY A 145 -17.34 -9.61 2.60
C GLY A 145 -18.05 -10.96 2.44
N SER A 146 -18.88 -11.16 1.41
CA SER A 146 -19.35 -12.50 1.04
C SER A 146 -18.22 -13.33 0.43
N VAL A 147 -18.26 -14.66 0.58
CA VAL A 147 -17.21 -15.53 0.05
C VAL A 147 -17.31 -15.58 -1.48
N ALA A 148 -16.25 -15.15 -2.16
CA ALA A 148 -16.13 -15.26 -3.62
C ALA A 148 -15.44 -16.57 -4.01
N ASP A 149 -14.50 -17.03 -3.18
CA ASP A 149 -13.74 -18.24 -3.41
C ASP A 149 -13.29 -18.86 -2.07
N ALA A 150 -13.87 -20.00 -1.75
CA ALA A 150 -13.66 -20.73 -0.51
C ALA A 150 -12.39 -21.59 -0.51
N THR A 151 -11.58 -21.59 -1.58
CA THR A 151 -10.35 -22.39 -1.64
C THR A 151 -9.41 -22.02 -0.50
N GLU A 152 -8.94 -23.03 0.23
CA GLU A 152 -7.89 -22.87 1.23
C GLU A 152 -6.54 -23.05 0.54
N ASP A 153 -5.77 -21.97 0.40
CA ASP A 153 -4.47 -21.97 -0.29
C ASP A 153 -3.31 -21.80 0.69
N ALA A 154 -2.29 -22.64 0.60
CA ALA A 154 -1.17 -22.64 1.56
C ALA A 154 -0.37 -21.31 1.57
N TYR A 155 -0.27 -20.61 0.44
CA TYR A 155 0.44 -19.34 0.37
C TYR A 155 -0.37 -18.21 1.01
N ASP A 156 -1.70 -18.24 0.89
CA ASP A 156 -2.54 -17.28 1.60
C ASP A 156 -2.49 -17.53 3.12
N HIS A 157 -2.49 -18.78 3.56
CA HIS A 157 -2.33 -19.14 4.97
C HIS A 157 -0.99 -18.69 5.56
N SER A 158 0.11 -18.79 4.80
CA SER A 158 1.43 -18.33 5.27
C SER A 158 1.50 -16.81 5.48
N CYS A 159 0.55 -16.04 4.95
CA CYS A 159 0.44 -14.62 5.24
C CYS A 159 -0.37 -14.33 6.51
N VAL A 160 -1.16 -15.29 7.00
CA VAL A 160 -2.03 -15.15 8.18
C VAL A 160 -1.34 -15.60 9.47
N LEU A 161 -0.47 -16.61 9.38
CA LEU A 161 0.31 -17.20 10.48
C LEU A 161 1.56 -16.36 10.79
#